data_AF-A0A7Y6PIU4-F1
#
_entry.id   AF-A0A7Y6PIU4-F1
#
_cell.length_a   1.000
_cell.length_b   1.000
_cell.length_c   1.000
_cell.angle_alpha   90.00
_cell.angle_beta   90.00
_cell.angle_gamma   90.00
#
_symmetry.space_group_name_H-M   'P 1'
#
loop_
_entity.id
_entity.type
_entity.pdbx_description
1 polymer ?
#
loop_
_entity_poly.entity_id
_entity_poly.type
_entity_poly.pdbx_seq_one_letter_code
_entity_poly.pdbx_strand_id
1 'polypeptide(L)'
;KKHYAFTPDTAVGYDAFKNLRLSTSVIAYTIANLMETDVIMKTDDDRYYFVEKNWNKVVHKVNFAYVILLGLPIIILLIFLGIQMLMS
;
A
#
# COMPACT_ATOMS: atom_id res chain seq x y z
N LYS A 1 1.66 5.80 -14.03
CA LYS A 1 0.72 6.91 -13.67
C LYS A 1 -0.30 6.32 -12.69
N LYS A 2 -0.76 7.03 -11.66
CA LYS A 2 -1.84 6.49 -10.79
C LYS A 2 -3.12 6.42 -11.64
N HIS A 3 -3.73 5.24 -11.74
CA HIS A 3 -4.89 5.00 -12.60
C HIS A 3 -6.22 5.33 -11.90
N TYR A 4 -6.22 5.55 -10.58
CA TYR A 4 -7.42 5.87 -9.78
C TYR A 4 -8.61 4.94 -10.06
N ALA A 5 -8.33 3.66 -10.32
CA ALA A 5 -9.32 2.63 -10.58
C ALA A 5 -10.05 2.29 -9.28
N PHE A 6 -11.09 3.07 -8.94
CA PHE A 6 -11.90 2.92 -7.72
C PHE A 6 -13.35 2.53 -8.01
N THR A 7 -13.71 2.44 -9.29
CA THR A 7 -15.03 2.05 -9.76
C THR A 7 -14.92 1.04 -10.91
N PRO A 8 -15.97 0.26 -11.21
CA PRO A 8 -16.00 -0.62 -12.38
C PRO A 8 -15.68 0.10 -13.70
N ASP A 9 -16.19 1.32 -13.88
CA ASP A 9 -15.98 2.11 -15.10
C ASP A 9 -14.51 2.53 -15.29
N THR A 10 -13.80 2.72 -14.17
CA THR A 10 -12.38 3.10 -14.14
C THR A 10 -11.45 1.91 -13.98
N ALA A 11 -12.00 0.68 -13.98
CA ALA A 11 -11.24 -0.55 -13.80
C ALA A 11 -10.22 -0.75 -14.93
N VAL A 12 -9.07 -1.32 -14.56
CA VAL A 12 -7.94 -1.53 -15.47
C VAL A 12 -7.79 -3.02 -15.82
N GLY A 13 -7.43 -3.31 -17.07
CA GLY A 13 -7.17 -4.66 -17.52
C GLY A 13 -5.79 -5.19 -17.11
N TYR A 14 -5.51 -6.43 -17.47
CA TYR A 14 -4.23 -7.08 -17.20
C TYR A 14 -3.03 -6.33 -17.79
N ASP A 15 -3.25 -5.58 -18.87
CA ASP A 15 -2.24 -4.77 -19.55
C ASP A 15 -1.59 -3.72 -18.63
N ALA A 16 -2.31 -3.23 -17.61
CA ALA A 16 -1.78 -2.32 -16.61
C ALA A 16 -0.63 -2.94 -15.79
N PHE A 17 -0.52 -4.27 -15.75
CA PHE A 17 0.50 -4.99 -14.99
C PHE A 17 1.70 -5.43 -15.84
N LYS A 18 1.66 -5.30 -17.18
CA LYS A 18 2.69 -5.83 -18.10
C LYS A 18 4.10 -5.26 -17.87
N ASN A 19 4.20 -4.07 -17.29
CA ASN A 19 5.47 -3.41 -17.01
C ASN A 19 6.01 -3.69 -15.59
N LEU A 20 5.30 -4.49 -14.79
CA LEU A 20 5.80 -4.90 -13.48
C LEU A 20 6.93 -5.91 -13.66
N ARG A 21 8.07 -5.64 -13.01
CA ARG A 21 9.21 -6.57 -12.93
C ARG A 21 8.95 -7.68 -11.90
N LEU A 22 7.85 -8.40 -12.05
CA LEU A 22 7.43 -9.50 -11.20
C LEU A 22 7.00 -10.67 -12.08
N SER A 23 7.12 -11.90 -11.59
CA SER A 23 6.59 -13.05 -12.31
C SER A 23 5.06 -12.99 -12.38
N THR A 24 4.49 -13.54 -13.45
CA THR A 24 3.03 -13.65 -13.59
C THR A 24 2.38 -14.36 -12.40
N SER A 25 3.06 -15.38 -11.84
CA SER A 25 2.57 -16.10 -10.66
C SER A 25 2.49 -15.22 -9.41
N VAL A 26 3.49 -14.37 -9.16
CA VAL A 26 3.48 -13.45 -8.02
C VAL A 26 2.41 -12.38 -8.19
N ILE A 27 2.23 -11.86 -9.41
CA ILE A 27 1.17 -10.89 -9.72
C ILE A 27 -0.21 -11.53 -9.49
N ALA A 28 -0.44 -12.73 -10.02
CA ALA A 28 -1.71 -13.45 -9.88
C ALA A 28 -2.03 -13.77 -8.41
N TYR A 29 -1.06 -14.29 -7.65
CA TYR A 29 -1.22 -14.55 -6.22
C TYR A 29 -1.54 -13.26 -5.45
N THR A 30 -0.85 -12.17 -5.76
CA THR A 30 -1.07 -10.87 -5.11
C THR A 30 -2.47 -10.35 -5.39
N ILE A 31 -2.92 -10.41 -6.65
CA ILE A 31 -4.28 -10.00 -7.03
C ILE A 31 -5.32 -10.87 -6.32
N ALA A 32 -5.14 -12.20 -6.30
CA ALA A 32 -6.06 -13.11 -5.63
C ALA A 32 -6.17 -12.81 -4.13
N ASN A 33 -5.04 -12.60 -3.44
CA ASN A 33 -5.02 -12.26 -2.02
C ASN A 33 -5.67 -10.89 -1.74
N LEU A 34 -5.50 -9.92 -2.64
CA LEU A 34 -6.17 -8.61 -2.53
C LEU A 34 -7.67 -8.70 -2.83
N MET A 35 -8.11 -9.65 -3.65
CA MET A 35 -9.53 -9.94 -3.86
C MET A 35 -10.15 -10.64 -2.66
N GLU A 36 -9.47 -11.63 -2.08
CA GLU A 36 -9.92 -12.34 -0.86
C GLU A 36 -10.08 -11.40 0.34
N THR A 37 -9.29 -10.32 0.39
CA THR A 37 -9.36 -9.31 1.45
C THR A 37 -10.26 -8.11 1.11
N ASP A 38 -11.06 -8.20 0.04
CA ASP A 38 -11.96 -7.15 -0.45
C ASP A 38 -11.25 -5.81 -0.73
N VAL A 39 -9.95 -5.83 -1.00
CA VAL A 39 -9.17 -4.64 -1.37
C VAL A 39 -9.31 -4.35 -2.86
N ILE A 40 -9.41 -5.41 -3.67
CA ILE A 40 -9.62 -5.35 -5.11
C ILE A 40 -10.91 -6.11 -5.46
N MET A 41 -11.67 -5.55 -6.40
CA MET A 41 -12.78 -6.23 -7.05
C MET A 41 -12.48 -6.45 -8.52
N LYS A 42 -13.12 -7.47 -9.09
CA LYS A 42 -13.00 -7.83 -10.49
C LYS A 42 -14.35 -7.61 -11.19
N THR A 43 -14.34 -7.03 -12.37
CA THR A 43 -15.51 -6.89 -13.24
C THR A 43 -15.72 -8.15 -14.09
N ASP A 44 -16.89 -8.28 -14.71
CA ASP A 44 -17.22 -9.44 -15.56
C ASP A 44 -16.33 -9.54 -16.81
N ASP A 45 -15.75 -8.41 -17.26
CA ASP A 45 -14.82 -8.32 -18.39
C ASP A 45 -13.34 -8.38 -17.97
N ASP A 46 -13.03 -9.03 -16.85
CA ASP A 46 -11.68 -9.28 -16.34
C ASP A 46 -10.84 -8.03 -16.06
N ARG A 47 -11.47 -6.92 -15.67
CA ARG A 47 -10.80 -5.71 -15.19
C ARG A 47 -10.83 -5.60 -13.67
N TYR A 48 -9.89 -4.84 -13.12
CA TYR A 48 -9.66 -4.74 -11.67
C TYR A 48 -9.77 -3.29 -11.20
N TYR A 49 -10.42 -3.10 -10.06
CA TYR A 49 -10.49 -1.80 -9.37
C TYR A 49 -10.38 -1.99 -7.86
N PHE A 50 -9.88 -0.98 -7.16
CA PHE A 50 -9.75 -0.97 -5.72
C PHE A 50 -11.07 -0.60 -5.04
N VAL A 51 -11.40 -1.28 -3.95
CA VAL A 51 -12.44 -0.82 -3.03
C VAL A 51 -11.82 0.27 -2.16
N GLU A 52 -12.13 1.53 -2.48
CA GLU A 52 -11.45 2.71 -1.91
C GLU A 52 -11.37 2.69 -0.37
N LYS A 53 -12.47 2.34 0.31
CA LYS A 53 -12.51 2.22 1.78
C LYS A 53 -11.48 1.23 2.32
N ASN A 54 -11.35 0.07 1.69
CA ASN A 54 -10.45 -1.00 2.14
C ASN A 54 -9.01 -0.70 1.72
N TRP A 55 -8.79 -0.15 0.53
CA TRP A 55 -7.49 0.36 0.09
C TRP A 55 -6.95 1.42 1.06
N ASN A 56 -7.78 2.36 1.49
CA ASN A 56 -7.38 3.39 2.45
C ASN A 56 -6.96 2.81 3.80
N LYS A 57 -7.56 1.70 4.27
CA LYS A 57 -7.10 1.00 5.48
C LYS A 57 -5.70 0.41 5.27
N VAL A 58 -5.43 -0.21 4.12
CA VAL A 58 -4.10 -0.75 3.78
C VAL A 58 -3.07 0.36 3.76
N VAL A 59 -3.35 1.46 3.04
CA VAL A 59 -2.47 2.63 2.97
C VAL A 59 -2.20 3.21 4.36
N HIS A 60 -3.24 3.35 5.18
CA HIS A 60 -3.09 3.86 6.54
C HIS A 60 -2.18 2.96 7.40
N LYS A 61 -2.39 1.64 7.35
CA LYS A 61 -1.56 0.66 8.08
C LYS A 61 -0.09 0.72 7.64
N VAL A 62 0.16 0.81 6.33
CA VAL A 62 1.51 0.90 5.77
C VAL A 62 2.18 2.22 6.17
N ASN A 63 1.48 3.35 6.03
CA ASN A 63 2.00 4.66 6.43
C ASN A 63 2.34 4.70 7.92
N PHE A 64 1.45 4.17 8.77
CA PHE A 64 1.69 4.08 10.21
C PHE A 64 2.94 3.26 10.54
N ALA A 65 3.13 2.11 9.87
CA ALA A 65 4.34 1.29 10.04
C ALA A 65 5.61 2.07 9.66
N TYR A 66 5.60 2.83 8.55
CA TYR A 66 6.73 3.67 8.15
C TYR A 66 6.99 4.82 9.14
N VAL A 67 5.94 5.45 9.65
CA VAL A 67 6.06 6.51 10.67
C VAL A 67 6.72 5.98 11.93
N ILE A 68 6.36 4.78 12.40
CA ILE A 68 7.03 4.17 13.55
C ILE A 68 8.47 3.83 13.21
N LEU A 69 8.71 3.15 12.09
CA LEU A 69 10.03 2.67 11.69
C LEU A 69 11.05 3.82 11.59
N LEU A 70 10.64 4.97 11.05
CA LEU A 70 11.52 6.12 10.84
C LEU A 70 11.45 7.14 11.98
N GLY A 71 10.27 7.39 12.54
CA GLY A 71 10.04 8.41 13.55
C GLY A 71 10.51 8.01 14.94
N LEU A 72 10.30 6.76 15.34
CA LEU A 72 10.68 6.30 16.68
C LEU A 72 12.21 6.43 16.93
N PRO A 73 13.10 6.02 16.02
CA PRO A 73 14.55 6.23 16.21
C PRO A 73 14.93 7.70 16.36
N ILE A 74 14.27 8.60 15.62
CA ILE A 74 14.52 10.05 15.70
C ILE A 74 14.08 10.59 17.06
N ILE A 75 12.89 10.20 17.54
CA ILE A 75 12.38 10.61 18.86
C ILE A 75 13.34 10.16 19.97
N ILE A 76 13.80 8.91 19.92
CA ILE A 76 14.76 8.37 20.90
C ILE A 76 16.07 9.16 20.87
N LEU A 77 16.59 9.47 19.67
CA LEU A 77 17.80 10.27 19.50
C LEU A 77 17.66 11.67 20.11
N LEU A 78 16.53 12.35 19.86
CA LEU A 78 16.27 13.69 20.40
C LEU A 78 16.17 13.68 21.93
N ILE A 79 15.50 12.68 22.51
CA ILE A 79 15.44 12.51 23.96
C ILE A 79 16.83 12.32 24.55
N PHE A 80 17.64 11.45 23.94
CA PHE A 80 19.01 11.20 24.37
C PHE A 80 19.86 12.48 24.35
N LEU A 81 19.83 13.24 23.24
CA LEU A 81 20.56 14.50 23.11
C LEU A 81 20.07 15.56 24.11
N GLY A 82 18.77 15.63 24.37
CA GLY A 82 18.20 16.53 25.36
C GLY A 82 18.69 16.22 26.78
N ILE A 83 18.73 14.94 27.16
CA ILE A 83 19.28 14.50 28.45
C ILE A 83 20.79 14.80 28.51
N GLN A 84 21.53 14.53 27.44
CA GLN A 84 22.97 14.83 27.37
C GLN A 84 23.25 16.32 27.59
N MET A 85 22.47 17.20 26.97
CA MET A 85 22.61 18.66 27.13
C MET A 85 22.26 19.15 28.54
N LEU A 86 21.33 18.49 29.23
CA LEU A 86 20.99 18.83 30.63
C LEU A 86 22.07 18.36 31.62
N MET A 87 22.85 17.32 31.27
CA MET A 87 23.93 16.79 32.10
C MET A 87 25.29 17.43 31.81
N SER A 88 25.41 18.23 30.74
CA SER A 88 26.62 18.99 30.39
C SER A 88 26.62 20.38 31.02
#